data_AF-A0A645FUC6-F1
#
_entry.id   AF-A0A645FUC6-F1
#
_cell.length_a   1.000
_cell.length_b   1.000
_cell.length_c   1.000
_cell.angle_alpha   90.00
_cell.angle_beta   90.00
_cell.angle_gamma   90.00
#
_symmetry.space_group_name_H-M   'P 1'
#
loop_
_entity.id
_entity.type
_entity.pdbx_description
1 polymer ?
#
loop_
_entity_poly.entity_id
_entity_poly.type
_entity_poly.pdbx_seq_one_letter_code
_entity_poly.pdbx_strand_id
1 'polypeptide(L)'
;MKELLGKEEVYEIVPVGSKGILYEAQELAKNNDKAFNLEDDVNVDVHRSAGPATVAIVCADEAIEEEIKQIPNSYKIGVIK
;
A
#
# COMPACT_ATOMS: atom_id res chain seq x y z
N MET A 1 -5.52 10.44 6.50
CA MET A 1 -5.12 9.20 7.21
C MET A 1 -6.14 8.77 8.27
N LYS A 2 -6.58 9.65 9.18
CA LYS A 2 -7.67 9.34 10.13
C LYS A 2 -8.98 8.89 9.47
N GLU A 3 -9.26 9.36 8.25
CA GLU A 3 -10.47 9.02 7.49
C GLU A 3 -10.49 7.56 6.95
N LEU A 4 -9.33 6.90 6.90
CA LEU A 4 -9.22 5.48 6.52
C LEU A 4 -9.28 4.55 7.73
N LEU A 5 -8.98 5.07 8.93
CA LEU A 5 -8.99 4.32 10.18
C LEU A 5 -10.43 4.10 10.64
N GLY A 6 -10.94 2.88 10.42
CA GLY A 6 -12.29 2.46 10.85
C GLY A 6 -13.25 2.05 9.74
N LYS A 7 -12.77 2.00 8.49
CA LYS A 7 -13.51 1.40 7.37
C LYS A 7 -13.28 -0.10 7.32
N GLU A 8 -14.34 -0.89 7.13
CA GLU A 8 -14.25 -2.36 7.04
C GLU A 8 -13.46 -2.80 5.80
N GLU A 9 -13.41 -1.95 4.78
CA GLU A 9 -12.70 -2.15 3.53
C GLU A 9 -11.20 -1.91 3.65
N VAL A 10 -10.72 -1.29 4.74
CA VAL A 10 -9.28 -1.06 4.99
C VAL A 10 -8.79 -2.13 5.96
N TYR A 11 -8.03 -3.08 5.44
CA TYR A 11 -7.54 -4.22 6.22
C TYR A 11 -6.33 -3.84 7.07
N GLU A 12 -5.35 -3.15 6.47
CA GLU A 12 -4.09 -2.87 7.14
C GLU A 12 -3.42 -1.62 6.57
N ILE A 13 -2.74 -0.86 7.45
CA ILE A 13 -1.95 0.31 7.06
C ILE A 13 -0.54 0.13 7.64
N VAL A 14 0.46 0.05 6.77
CA VAL A 14 1.86 -0.20 7.16
C VAL A 14 2.73 0.99 6.76
N PRO A 15 3.48 1.60 7.70
CA PRO A 15 4.42 2.66 7.37
C PRO A 15 5.59 2.11 6.54
N VAL A 16 6.05 2.87 5.55
CA VAL A 16 7.17 2.43 4.73
C VAL A 16 8.49 2.69 5.46
N GLY A 17 9.22 1.61 5.72
CA GLY A 17 10.53 1.63 6.37
C GLY A 17 11.69 1.89 5.40
N SER A 18 12.91 1.81 5.97
CA SER A 18 14.17 1.97 5.22
C SER A 18 14.37 0.93 4.10
N LYS A 19 13.64 -0.18 4.15
CA LYS A 19 13.66 -1.25 3.14
C LYS A 19 12.79 -0.96 1.90
N GLY A 20 11.99 0.11 1.92
CA GLY A 20 11.22 0.58 0.77
C GLY A 20 9.82 -0.04 0.64
N ILE A 21 9.07 0.44 -0.35
CA ILE A 21 7.64 0.14 -0.53
C ILE A 21 7.44 -1.34 -0.87
N LEU A 22 8.21 -1.86 -1.82
CA LEU A 22 8.06 -3.25 -2.28
C LEU A 22 8.31 -4.26 -1.16
N TYR A 23 9.34 -4.02 -0.33
CA TYR A 23 9.67 -4.91 0.78
C TYR A 23 8.52 -5.00 1.79
N GLU A 24 7.99 -3.85 2.21
CA GLU A 24 6.89 -3.81 3.18
C GLU A 24 5.60 -4.41 2.58
N ALA A 25 5.31 -4.17 1.29
CA ALA A 25 4.15 -4.77 0.61
C ALA A 25 4.25 -6.31 0.53
N GLN A 26 5.44 -6.84 0.25
CA GLN A 26 5.69 -8.28 0.20
C GLN A 26 5.58 -8.92 1.59
N GLU A 27 6.12 -8.27 2.63
CA GLU A 27 6.01 -8.78 3.99
C GLU A 27 4.57 -8.72 4.50
N LEU A 28 3.80 -7.68 4.15
CA LEU A 28 2.36 -7.61 4.43
C LEU A 28 1.62 -8.81 3.83
N ALA A 29 1.84 -9.10 2.55
CA ALA A 29 1.22 -10.25 1.91
C ALA A 29 1.65 -11.58 2.56
N LYS A 30 2.95 -11.75 2.81
CA LYS A 30 3.52 -12.96 3.42
C LYS A 30 3.03 -13.19 4.85
N ASN A 31 2.86 -12.14 5.65
CA ASN A 31 2.30 -12.23 7.00
C ASN A 31 0.83 -12.66 7.00
N ASN A 32 0.15 -12.50 5.87
CA ASN A 32 -1.24 -12.92 5.66
C ASN A 32 -1.33 -14.20 4.79
N ASP A 33 -0.23 -14.97 4.65
CA ASP A 33 -0.12 -16.18 3.82
C ASP A 33 -0.56 -15.98 2.35
N LYS A 34 -0.36 -14.77 1.83
CA LYS A 34 -0.75 -14.33 0.49
C LYS A 34 0.45 -13.94 -0.35
N ALA A 35 0.22 -13.78 -1.66
CA ALA A 35 1.24 -13.33 -2.59
C ALA A 35 0.95 -11.89 -3.07
N PHE A 36 1.94 -11.01 -2.96
CA PHE A 36 1.89 -9.67 -3.55
C PHE A 36 2.31 -9.74 -5.01
N ASN A 37 1.44 -9.29 -5.91
CA ASN A 37 1.75 -9.06 -7.32
C ASN A 37 1.88 -7.56 -7.56
N LEU A 38 3.10 -7.14 -7.88
CA LEU A 38 3.38 -5.77 -8.30
C LEU A 38 2.76 -5.54 -9.69
N GLU A 39 2.11 -4.39 -9.88
CA GLU A 39 1.66 -3.98 -11.21
C GLU A 39 2.87 -3.59 -12.08
N ASP A 40 2.80 -3.83 -13.39
CA ASP A 40 3.90 -3.46 -14.30
C ASP A 40 4.01 -1.92 -14.50
N ASP A 41 2.88 -1.19 -14.40
CA ASP A 41 2.79 0.25 -14.64
C ASP A 41 2.70 1.05 -13.33
N VAL A 42 3.67 0.85 -12.44
CA VAL A 42 3.69 1.57 -11.16
C VAL A 42 4.38 2.91 -11.35
N ASN A 43 3.60 3.98 -11.32
CA ASN A 43 4.08 5.37 -11.50
C ASN A 43 4.81 5.93 -10.27
N VAL A 44 5.35 5.06 -9.42
CA VAL A 44 6.16 5.39 -8.24
C VAL A 44 7.34 4.43 -8.17
N ASP A 45 8.51 4.96 -7.83
CA ASP A 45 9.69 4.12 -7.60
C ASP A 45 9.51 3.31 -6.30
N VAL A 46 9.02 2.08 -6.43
CA VAL A 46 8.76 1.15 -5.32
C VAL A 46 10.03 0.64 -4.64
N HIS A 47 11.18 0.79 -5.29
CA HIS A 47 12.49 0.40 -4.75
C HIS A 47 13.19 1.57 -4.04
N ARG A 48 12.66 2.78 -4.14
CA ARG A 48 13.21 3.93 -3.44
C ARG A 48 13.04 3.76 -1.95
N SER A 49 14.09 4.08 -1.19
CA SER A 49 13.94 4.31 0.24
C SER A 49 13.01 5.52 0.42
N ALA A 50 11.77 5.25 0.82
CA ALA A 50 10.90 6.30 1.32
C ALA A 50 11.51 6.75 2.64
N GLY A 51 11.98 7.99 2.71
CA GLY A 51 12.46 8.56 3.97
C GLY A 51 11.40 8.38 5.08
N PRO A 52 11.82 8.20 6.34
CA PRO A 52 11.12 7.40 7.36
C PRO A 52 9.81 7.97 7.95
N ALA A 53 9.07 8.87 7.27
CA ALA A 53 7.93 9.53 7.92
C ALA A 53 6.73 9.96 7.04
N THR A 54 6.76 9.82 5.71
CA THR A 54 5.70 10.41 4.87
C THR A 54 4.93 9.44 3.97
N VAL A 55 5.34 8.18 3.89
CA VAL A 55 4.72 7.18 3.01
C VAL A 55 4.20 6.01 3.85
N ALA A 56 3.00 5.55 3.51
CA ALA A 56 2.40 4.34 4.06
C ALA A 56 1.75 3.53 2.93
N ILE A 57 1.72 2.22 3.12
CA ILE A 57 0.99 1.28 2.28
C ILE A 57 -0.35 1.04 2.94
N VAL A 58 -1.41 1.07 2.13
CA VAL A 58 -2.76 0.75 2.57
C VAL A 58 -3.19 -0.52 1.82
N CYS A 59 -3.49 -1.57 2.57
CA CYS A 59 -4.14 -2.77 2.06
C CYS A 59 -5.64 -2.62 2.26
N ALA A 60 -6.40 -2.63 1.17
CA ALA A 60 -7.83 -2.40 1.20
C ALA A 60 -8.54 -3.18 0.07
N ASP A 61 -9.85 -3.33 0.22
CA ASP A 61 -10.72 -3.90 -0.81
C ASP A 61 -10.75 -3.01 -2.07
N GLU A 62 -10.99 -3.61 -3.24
CA GLU A 62 -11.12 -2.88 -4.50
C GLU A 62 -12.31 -1.91 -4.48
N ALA A 63 -13.34 -2.17 -3.66
CA ALA A 63 -14.50 -1.30 -3.49
C ALA A 63 -14.16 0.14 -3.06
N ILE A 64 -13.04 0.34 -2.34
CA ILE A 64 -12.61 1.68 -1.89
C ILE A 64 -11.58 2.33 -2.82
N GLU A 65 -11.19 1.67 -3.91
CA GLU A 65 -10.17 2.18 -4.84
C GLU A 65 -10.49 3.59 -5.33
N GLU A 66 -11.75 3.85 -5.65
CA GLU A 66 -12.23 5.14 -6.16
C GLU A 66 -12.19 6.27 -5.12
N GLU A 67 -12.31 5.96 -3.84
CA GLU A 67 -12.10 6.93 -2.77
C GLU A 67 -10.60 7.18 -2.56
N ILE A 68 -9.77 6.14 -2.62
CA ILE A 68 -8.32 6.26 -2.44
C ILE A 68 -7.72 7.11 -3.55
N LYS A 69 -8.17 6.96 -4.81
CA LYS A 69 -7.72 7.79 -5.95
C LYS A 69 -7.99 9.29 -5.76
N GLN A 70 -8.94 9.67 -4.91
CA GLN A 70 -9.20 11.10 -4.60
C GLN A 70 -8.17 11.68 -3.63
N ILE A 71 -7.41 10.83 -2.93
CA ILE A 71 -6.35 11.26 -2.03
C ILE A 71 -5.15 11.71 -2.88
N PRO A 72 -4.66 12.94 -2.69
CA PRO A 72 -3.50 13.42 -3.44
C PRO A 72 -2.25 12.60 -3.11
N ASN A 73 -1.44 12.33 -4.13
CA ASN A 73 -0.24 11.47 -4.04
C ASN A 73 -0.52 10.02 -3.61
N SER A 74 -1.72 9.50 -3.91
CA SER A 74 -2.01 8.08 -3.84
C SER A 74 -1.63 7.39 -5.15
N TYR A 75 -1.07 6.19 -5.05
CA TYR A 75 -0.67 5.38 -6.21
C TYR A 75 -1.01 3.93 -5.93
N LYS A 76 -1.71 3.27 -6.86
CA LYS A 76 -1.90 1.82 -6.83
C LYS A 76 -0.58 1.17 -7.23
N ILE A 77 -0.05 0.31 -6.36
CA ILE A 77 1.24 -0.35 -6.57
C ILE A 77 1.09 -1.83 -6.96
N GLY A 78 -0.04 -2.47 -6.66
CA GLY A 78 -0.20 -3.89 -6.89
C GLY A 78 -1.45 -4.46 -6.23
N VAL A 79 -1.59 -5.78 -6.33
CA VAL A 79 -2.70 -6.55 -5.76
C VAL A 79 -2.18 -7.75 -4.96
N ILE A 80 -2.83 -8.05 -3.85
CA ILE A 80 -2.53 -9.23 -3.03
C ILE A 80 -3.55 -10.32 -3.37
N LYS A 81 -3.07 -11.51 -3.73
CA LYS A 81 -3.90 -12.69 -4.00
C LYS A 81 -3.72 -13.73 -2.90
#